data_AF-A0A6P8Q7F6-F1
#
_entry.id   AF-A0A6P8Q7F6-F1
#
_cell.length_a   1.000
_cell.length_b   1.000
_cell.length_c   1.000
_cell.angle_alpha   90.00
_cell.angle_beta   90.00
_cell.angle_gamma   90.00
#
_symmetry.space_group_name_H-M   'P 1'
#
loop_
_entity.id
_entity.type
_entity.pdbx_description
1 polymer ?
#
loop_
_entity_poly.entity_id
_entity_poly.type
_entity_poly.pdbx_seq_one_letter_code
_entity_poly.pdbx_strand_id
1 'polypeptide(L)'
;MNSLWCEVQEVLPRTREGMQFGFSETVNDSVIYLLQQARELLYEGSEDVCLAVSEMILDFSWERLNSDTWKNVAKEWRQVYSYGCLFKAVCLCRKEGALEEAMRTCDMGLLMGAAILDNVILRLGNILQNRLTCRKRIAEDGADGCSRKKTKHDPLPVPLLSSSESLIPHLHCPSLEHFKENYLIPQQPVVLSGITGHWPCMKKWSLAYIREVAGCRTVPVELGSRYTDDEWSQTLMTVNDFIDKYIEDQQSGVGYLAQHQLFDQIPELKQDICIPDYCCLGEGDEEDITINAWFGPAGTISPLHQDPQQNFLAQAVGRKYIRLYSPGEAENVYPHETHILHNTSQVDVENPNLEKFPKFAEATYKECILTPGQVLFIPVKYWHYVRALDISFSVSFWWS
;
A
#
# COMPACT_ATOMS: atom_id res chain seq x y z
N MET A 1 27.96 16.36 4.10
CA MET A 1 26.81 17.27 4.23
C MET A 1 26.63 18.15 2.99
N ASN A 2 27.68 18.71 2.38
CA ASN A 2 27.56 19.56 1.18
C ASN A 2 26.88 18.90 -0.04
N SER A 3 27.01 17.58 -0.27
CA SER A 3 26.37 16.93 -1.43
C SER A 3 24.85 16.79 -1.29
N LEU A 4 24.37 16.31 -0.13
CA LEU A 4 22.94 16.14 0.14
C LEU A 4 22.20 17.47 0.02
N TRP A 5 22.77 18.54 0.59
CA TRP A 5 22.12 19.85 0.57
C TRP A 5 21.93 20.39 -0.86
N CYS A 6 22.89 20.16 -1.76
CA CYS A 6 22.74 20.54 -3.17
C CYS A 6 21.57 19.80 -3.84
N GLU A 7 21.43 18.49 -3.65
CA GLU A 7 20.30 17.72 -4.19
C GLU A 7 18.95 18.18 -3.61
N VAL A 8 18.90 18.50 -2.32
CA VAL A 8 17.69 19.03 -1.68
C VAL A 8 17.32 20.41 -2.25
N GLN A 9 18.30 21.26 -2.55
CA GLN A 9 18.04 22.56 -3.19
C GLN A 9 17.52 22.42 -4.62
N GLU A 10 17.93 21.39 -5.35
CA GLU A 10 17.49 21.16 -6.74
C GLU A 10 16.01 20.82 -6.87
N VAL A 11 15.41 20.18 -5.86
CA VAL A 11 13.97 19.84 -5.87
C VAL A 11 13.07 20.98 -5.39
N LEU A 12 13.64 21.99 -4.72
CA LEU A 12 12.90 23.15 -4.23
C LEU A 12 12.79 24.23 -5.31
N PRO A 13 11.74 25.08 -5.27
CA PRO A 13 11.69 26.27 -6.12
C PRO A 13 12.93 27.14 -5.90
N ARG A 14 13.51 27.69 -6.98
CA ARG A 14 14.76 28.48 -6.89
C ARG A 14 14.59 29.79 -6.13
N THR A 15 13.39 30.35 -6.16
CA THR A 15 13.07 31.62 -5.49
C THR A 15 11.81 31.47 -4.65
N ARG A 16 11.64 32.40 -3.69
CA ARG A 16 10.51 32.43 -2.76
C ARG A 16 9.17 32.55 -3.51
N GLU A 17 9.17 33.28 -4.63
CA GLU A 17 8.00 33.49 -5.49
C GLU A 17 7.53 32.22 -6.19
N GLY A 18 8.39 31.20 -6.31
CA GLY A 18 8.04 29.90 -6.85
C GLY A 18 7.26 29.01 -5.87
N MET A 19 7.13 29.41 -4.62
CA MET A 19 6.34 28.72 -3.59
C MET A 19 5.19 29.62 -3.14
N GLN A 20 4.04 29.49 -3.82
CA GLN A 20 2.84 30.26 -3.57
C GLN A 20 1.75 29.42 -2.90
N PHE A 21 0.97 30.05 -2.03
CA PHE A 21 -0.09 29.43 -1.25
C PHE A 21 -1.44 30.01 -1.70
N GLY A 22 -1.99 29.44 -2.77
CA GLY A 22 -3.29 29.84 -3.34
C GLY A 22 -4.45 29.05 -2.76
N PHE A 23 -4.67 29.16 -1.44
CA PHE A 23 -5.78 28.49 -0.75
C PHE A 23 -7.05 29.35 -0.77
N SER A 24 -8.21 28.71 -0.63
CA SER A 24 -9.49 29.40 -0.48
C SER A 24 -9.73 29.77 0.99
N GLU A 25 -10.90 30.34 1.31
CA GLU A 25 -11.34 30.65 2.68
C GLU A 25 -11.42 29.41 3.59
N THR A 26 -11.27 28.20 3.03
CA THR A 26 -11.19 26.94 3.76
C THR A 26 -10.01 26.89 4.73
N VAL A 27 -8.88 27.52 4.38
CA VAL A 27 -7.67 27.56 5.21
C VAL A 27 -7.58 28.93 5.88
N ASN A 28 -7.50 28.94 7.22
CA ASN A 28 -7.44 30.19 8.00
C ASN A 28 -6.24 31.06 7.60
N ASP A 29 -6.46 32.38 7.51
CA ASP A 29 -5.41 33.38 7.21
C ASP A 29 -4.18 33.26 8.12
N SER A 30 -4.37 32.93 9.40
CA SER A 30 -3.28 32.71 10.35
C SER A 30 -2.37 31.54 9.94
N VAL A 31 -2.92 30.48 9.35
CA VAL A 31 -2.15 29.33 8.86
C VAL A 31 -1.42 29.69 7.56
N ILE A 32 -2.06 30.46 6.68
CA ILE A 32 -1.41 31.01 5.48
C ILE A 32 -0.22 31.88 5.88
N TYR A 33 -0.37 32.72 6.92
CA TYR A 33 0.72 33.52 7.46
C TYR A 33 1.88 32.65 8.01
N LEU A 34 1.58 31.55 8.71
CA LEU A 34 2.61 30.60 9.16
C LEU A 34 3.34 29.95 7.99
N LEU A 35 2.64 29.54 6.93
CA LEU A 35 3.25 28.98 5.72
C LEU A 35 4.18 29.98 5.02
N GLN A 36 3.74 31.24 4.93
CA GLN A 36 4.57 32.33 4.40
C GLN A 36 5.83 32.55 5.25
N GLN A 37 5.69 32.60 6.58
CA GLN A 37 6.85 32.70 7.48
C GLN A 37 7.81 31.51 7.34
N ALA A 38 7.30 30.29 7.32
CA ALA A 38 8.12 29.09 7.15
C ALA A 38 8.91 29.13 5.84
N ARG A 39 8.28 29.57 4.74
CA ARG A 39 8.94 29.82 3.46
C ARG A 39 10.07 30.84 3.60
N GLU A 40 9.82 32.03 4.17
CA GLU A 40 10.87 33.04 4.32
C GLU A 40 12.08 32.50 5.12
N LEU A 41 11.82 31.87 6.27
CA LEU A 41 12.84 31.30 7.14
C LEU A 41 13.66 30.20 6.44
N LEU A 42 13.02 29.38 5.60
CA LEU A 42 13.68 28.32 4.83
C LEU A 42 14.75 28.89 3.88
N TYR A 43 14.38 29.93 3.12
CA TYR A 43 15.28 30.57 2.14
C TYR A 43 16.32 31.49 2.80
N GLU A 44 16.06 31.97 4.02
CA GLU A 44 17.04 32.75 4.80
C GLU A 44 18.09 31.90 5.49
N GLY A 45 17.83 30.59 5.64
CA GLY A 45 18.74 29.70 6.34
C GLY A 45 18.58 29.72 7.86
N SER A 46 17.36 29.95 8.35
CA SER A 46 17.03 29.95 9.78
C SER A 46 16.35 28.64 10.18
N GLU A 47 17.10 27.52 10.18
CA GLU A 47 16.54 26.16 10.25
C GLU A 47 15.77 25.89 11.54
N ASP A 48 16.31 26.31 12.70
CA ASP A 48 15.68 26.00 13.99
C ASP A 48 14.32 26.70 14.16
N VAL A 49 14.23 27.95 13.68
CA VAL A 49 12.97 28.70 13.72
C VAL A 49 12.00 28.16 12.66
N CYS A 50 12.49 27.84 11.45
CA CYS A 50 11.68 27.22 10.40
C CYS A 50 11.10 25.87 10.87
N LEU A 51 11.90 25.07 11.56
CA LEU A 51 11.48 23.80 12.13
C LEU A 51 10.36 24.00 13.16
N ALA A 52 10.52 24.94 14.10
CA ALA A 52 9.48 25.23 15.09
C ALA A 52 8.16 25.70 14.43
N VAL A 53 8.24 26.57 13.41
CA VAL A 53 7.05 27.03 12.67
C VAL A 53 6.42 25.86 11.89
N SER A 54 7.22 24.97 11.30
CA SER A 54 6.73 23.80 10.59
C SER A 54 5.98 22.83 11.49
N GLU A 55 6.40 22.69 12.75
CA GLU A 55 5.71 21.86 13.75
C GLU A 55 4.36 22.46 14.12
N MET A 56 4.26 23.78 14.29
CA MET A 56 2.96 24.44 14.51
C MET A 56 1.99 24.24 13.33
N ILE A 57 2.50 24.29 12.09
CA ILE A 57 1.69 24.02 10.88
C ILE A 57 1.21 22.56 10.89
N LEU A 58 2.08 21.62 11.24
CA LEU A 58 1.76 20.20 11.29
C LEU A 58 0.72 19.90 12.37
N ASP A 59 0.86 20.45 13.57
CA ASP A 59 -0.09 20.25 14.67
C ASP A 59 -1.49 20.76 14.28
N PHE A 60 -1.57 21.99 13.74
CA PHE A 60 -2.86 22.55 13.34
C PHE A 60 -3.50 21.77 12.19
N SER A 61 -2.72 21.41 11.16
CA SER A 61 -3.24 20.66 10.02
C SER A 61 -3.62 19.23 10.43
N TRP A 62 -2.88 18.58 11.33
CA TRP A 62 -3.21 17.27 11.87
C TRP A 62 -4.57 17.24 12.55
N GLU A 63 -4.88 18.23 13.41
CA GLU A 63 -6.20 18.36 14.03
C GLU A 63 -7.31 18.47 12.98
N ARG A 64 -7.05 19.22 11.90
CA ARG A 64 -8.02 19.37 10.80
C ARG A 64 -8.24 18.09 10.02
N LEU A 65 -7.18 17.36 9.70
CA LEU A 65 -7.25 16.07 9.01
C LEU A 65 -8.02 15.01 9.82
N ASN A 66 -8.03 15.10 11.15
CA ASN A 66 -8.66 14.14 12.06
C ASN A 66 -10.00 14.61 12.65
N SER A 67 -10.55 15.72 12.15
CA SER A 67 -11.79 16.32 12.67
C SER A 67 -13.09 15.72 12.10
N ASP A 68 -13.02 15.02 10.97
CA ASP A 68 -14.16 14.38 10.29
C ASP A 68 -13.67 13.13 9.53
N THR A 69 -14.60 12.39 8.91
CA THR A 69 -14.31 11.27 8.02
C THR A 69 -13.40 11.71 6.86
N TRP A 70 -12.43 10.87 6.50
CA TRP A 70 -11.40 11.18 5.50
C TRP A 70 -11.95 11.71 4.15
N LYS A 71 -13.11 11.20 3.72
CA LYS A 71 -13.82 11.64 2.50
C LYS A 71 -14.25 13.11 2.52
N ASN A 72 -14.46 13.68 3.71
CA ASN A 72 -14.89 15.07 3.89
C ASN A 72 -13.70 16.02 4.12
N VAL A 73 -12.49 15.48 4.30
CA VAL A 73 -11.28 16.28 4.54
C VAL A 73 -10.93 17.03 3.27
N ALA A 74 -10.99 18.37 3.34
CA ALA A 74 -10.70 19.23 2.20
C ALA A 74 -9.26 19.02 1.70
N LYS A 75 -9.10 18.94 0.37
CA LYS A 75 -7.79 18.79 -0.29
C LYS A 75 -6.79 19.87 0.15
N GLU A 76 -7.26 21.09 0.41
CA GLU A 76 -6.42 22.21 0.85
C GLU A 76 -5.75 21.93 2.20
N TRP A 77 -6.45 21.33 3.17
CA TRP A 77 -5.85 20.94 4.45
C TRP A 77 -4.78 19.86 4.30
N ARG A 78 -4.97 18.93 3.35
CA ARG A 78 -3.95 17.93 2.98
C ARG A 78 -2.73 18.57 2.34
N GLN A 79 -2.90 19.61 1.54
CA GLN A 79 -1.79 20.40 0.99
C GLN A 79 -1.06 21.19 2.07
N VAL A 80 -1.76 21.79 3.05
CA VAL A 80 -1.14 22.46 4.21
C VAL A 80 -0.27 21.48 4.99
N TYR A 81 -0.78 20.28 5.30
CA TYR A 81 0.00 19.23 5.97
C TYR A 81 1.25 18.85 5.18
N SER A 82 1.13 18.77 3.84
CA SER A 82 2.25 18.49 2.94
C SER A 82 3.32 19.58 3.00
N TYR A 83 2.93 20.86 3.02
CA TYR A 83 3.88 21.96 3.19
C TYR A 83 4.58 21.92 4.56
N GLY A 84 3.85 21.63 5.64
CA GLY A 84 4.43 21.41 6.97
C GLY A 84 5.49 20.30 6.95
N CYS A 85 5.18 19.16 6.31
CA CYS A 85 6.11 18.05 6.16
C CYS A 85 7.33 18.43 5.32
N LEU A 86 7.14 19.17 4.22
CA LEU A 86 8.23 19.64 3.38
C LEU A 86 9.20 20.54 4.17
N PHE A 87 8.68 21.55 4.87
CA PHE A 87 9.50 22.47 5.66
C PHE A 87 10.28 21.73 6.76
N LYS A 88 9.60 20.86 7.51
CA LYS A 88 10.24 20.06 8.56
C LYS A 88 11.32 19.15 7.97
N ALA A 89 11.02 18.39 6.92
CA ALA A 89 11.96 17.47 6.30
C ALA A 89 13.22 18.18 5.77
N VAL A 90 13.07 19.34 5.10
CA VAL A 90 14.20 20.12 4.59
C VAL A 90 15.08 20.66 5.73
N CYS A 91 14.47 21.13 6.83
CA CYS A 91 15.23 21.56 8.01
C CYS A 91 16.00 20.40 8.64
N LEU A 92 15.38 19.22 8.76
CA LEU A 92 16.02 18.01 9.26
C LEU A 92 17.17 17.53 8.37
N CYS A 93 17.12 17.75 7.05
CA CYS A 93 18.22 17.44 6.14
C CYS A 93 19.53 18.19 6.46
N ARG A 94 19.43 19.35 7.14
CA ARG A 94 20.57 20.16 7.56
C ARG A 94 21.09 19.78 8.95
N LYS A 95 20.34 19.02 9.75
CA LYS A 95 20.75 18.54 11.07
C LYS A 95 21.48 17.21 10.97
N GLU A 96 22.60 17.08 11.68
CA GLU A 96 23.31 15.80 11.78
C GLU A 96 22.44 14.75 12.49
N GLY A 97 22.42 13.52 11.95
CA GLY A 97 21.68 12.40 12.54
C GLY A 97 20.16 12.38 12.30
N ALA A 98 19.59 13.39 11.64
CA ALA A 98 18.13 13.54 11.52
C ALA A 98 17.51 12.99 10.21
N LEU A 99 18.27 12.23 9.40
CA LEU A 99 17.79 11.78 8.08
C LEU A 99 16.64 10.78 8.14
N GLU A 100 16.59 9.93 9.17
CA GLU A 100 15.51 8.96 9.36
C GLU A 100 14.21 9.66 9.74
N GLU A 101 14.30 10.70 10.58
CA GLU A 101 13.16 11.57 10.90
C GLU A 101 12.72 12.37 9.68
N ALA A 102 13.65 12.87 8.86
CA ALA A 102 13.33 13.54 7.60
C ALA A 102 12.59 12.61 6.64
N MET A 103 13.07 11.36 6.49
CA MET A 103 12.43 10.33 5.66
C MET A 103 11.02 10.01 6.16
N ARG A 104 10.87 9.79 7.48
CA ARG A 104 9.56 9.58 8.12
C ARG A 104 8.62 10.75 7.86
N THR A 105 9.12 11.99 7.97
CA THR A 105 8.34 13.20 7.71
C THR A 105 7.87 13.25 6.24
N CYS A 106 8.73 12.90 5.28
CA CYS A 106 8.33 12.78 3.87
C CYS A 106 7.23 11.73 3.68
N ASP A 107 7.38 10.55 4.27
CA ASP A 107 6.37 9.49 4.13
C ASP A 107 5.04 9.88 4.78
N MET A 108 5.06 10.56 5.94
CA MET A 108 3.84 11.12 6.53
C MET A 108 3.16 12.11 5.58
N GLY A 109 3.94 12.98 4.91
CA GLY A 109 3.44 13.89 3.89
C GLY A 109 2.83 13.18 2.68
N LEU A 110 3.36 12.02 2.28
CA LEU A 110 2.80 11.20 1.20
C LEU A 110 1.53 10.46 1.63
N LEU A 111 1.49 9.95 2.86
CA LEU A 111 0.36 9.18 3.40
C LEU A 111 -0.84 10.07 3.73
N MET A 112 -0.61 11.20 4.39
CA MET A 112 -1.67 12.07 4.92
C MET A 112 -1.88 13.33 4.08
N GLY A 113 -0.92 13.68 3.24
CA GLY A 113 -0.95 14.91 2.46
C GLY A 113 -1.65 14.79 1.11
N ALA A 114 -1.37 15.78 0.27
CA ALA A 114 -1.77 15.87 -1.13
C ALA A 114 -0.61 16.47 -1.93
N ALA A 115 -0.51 16.13 -3.21
CA ALA A 115 0.57 16.61 -4.05
C ALA A 115 0.69 18.15 -4.04
N ILE A 116 1.93 18.62 -3.85
CA ILE A 116 2.33 20.03 -3.91
C ILE A 116 3.62 20.14 -4.73
N LEU A 117 3.82 21.29 -5.37
CA LEU A 117 5.06 21.65 -6.09
C LEU A 117 5.60 20.50 -6.96
N ASP A 118 4.74 19.93 -7.80
CA ASP A 118 5.11 18.81 -8.69
C ASP A 118 5.75 17.63 -7.92
N ASN A 119 5.01 17.12 -6.93
CA ASN A 119 5.40 15.99 -6.09
C ASN A 119 6.76 16.15 -5.39
N VAL A 120 7.08 17.36 -4.92
CA VAL A 120 8.37 17.66 -4.28
C VAL A 120 8.71 16.74 -3.10
N ILE A 121 7.73 16.32 -2.30
CA ILE A 121 7.94 15.42 -1.15
C ILE A 121 8.39 14.04 -1.63
N LEU A 122 7.82 13.53 -2.73
CA LEU A 122 8.24 12.26 -3.32
C LEU A 122 9.69 12.35 -3.82
N ARG A 123 10.02 13.44 -4.53
CA ARG A 123 11.39 13.68 -5.02
C ARG A 123 12.40 13.78 -3.87
N LEU A 124 12.06 14.52 -2.81
CA LEU A 124 12.87 14.62 -1.60
C LEU A 124 13.02 13.26 -0.91
N GLY A 125 11.93 12.50 -0.78
CA GLY A 125 11.93 11.15 -0.23
C GLY A 125 12.85 10.20 -0.99
N ASN A 126 12.88 10.28 -2.33
CA ASN A 126 13.79 9.47 -3.16
C ASN A 126 15.27 9.84 -2.94
N ILE A 127 15.60 11.12 -2.79
CA ILE A 127 16.95 11.57 -2.44
C ILE A 127 17.36 11.00 -1.08
N LEU A 128 16.47 11.10 -0.08
CA LEU A 128 16.72 10.60 1.28
C LEU A 128 16.87 9.08 1.32
N GLN A 129 16.00 8.34 0.63
CA GLN A 129 16.08 6.89 0.49
C GLN A 129 17.45 6.47 -0.06
N ASN A 130 17.88 7.05 -1.19
CA ASN A 130 19.17 6.74 -1.81
C ASN A 130 20.35 6.96 -0.86
N ARG A 131 20.28 8.01 -0.04
CA ARG A 131 21.31 8.33 0.94
C ARG A 131 21.32 7.37 2.12
N LEU A 132 20.14 7.00 2.63
CA LEU A 132 20.00 6.03 3.72
C LEU A 132 20.44 4.63 3.29
N THR A 133 20.08 4.19 2.08
CA THR A 133 20.51 2.91 1.51
C THR A 133 22.03 2.87 1.29
N CYS A 134 22.65 3.94 0.74
CA CYS A 134 24.10 4.01 0.59
C CYS A 134 24.85 3.96 1.93
N ARG A 135 24.34 4.64 2.97
CA ARG A 135 24.94 4.59 4.31
C ARG A 135 24.92 3.18 4.90
N LYS A 136 23.82 2.44 4.73
CA LYS A 136 23.71 1.07 5.21
C LYS A 136 24.69 0.13 4.49
N ARG A 137 24.83 0.23 3.17
CA ARG A 137 25.82 -0.57 2.42
C ARG A 137 27.25 -0.37 2.95
N ILE A 138 27.66 0.88 3.19
CA ILE A 138 28.99 1.19 3.75
C ILE A 138 29.17 0.61 5.16
N ALA A 139 28.12 0.63 5.98
CA ALA A 139 28.16 0.06 7.33
C ALA A 139 28.23 -1.47 7.32
N GLU A 140 27.54 -2.12 6.39
CA GLU A 140 27.52 -3.58 6.21
C GLU A 140 28.81 -4.12 5.57
N ASP A 141 29.42 -3.40 4.61
CA ASP A 141 30.73 -3.76 4.04
C ASP A 141 31.88 -3.70 5.07
N GLY A 142 31.67 -3.01 6.20
CA GLY A 142 32.60 -2.97 7.34
C GLY A 142 32.31 -4.02 8.44
N ALA A 143 31.19 -4.74 8.36
CA ALA A 143 30.75 -5.69 9.36
C ALA A 143 30.72 -7.12 8.76
N ASP A 144 31.80 -7.87 8.99
CA ASP A 144 31.91 -9.27 8.55
C ASP A 144 30.78 -10.13 9.14
N GLY A 145 30.21 -10.98 8.29
CA GLY A 145 28.80 -11.37 8.33
C GLY A 145 28.30 -12.15 9.55
N CYS A 146 27.17 -11.72 10.10
CA CYS A 146 26.36 -12.54 11.01
C CYS A 146 25.29 -13.30 10.21
N SER A 147 25.51 -14.60 10.01
CA SER A 147 24.51 -15.51 9.46
C SER A 147 23.29 -15.60 10.39
N ARG A 148 22.23 -14.84 10.09
CA ARG A 148 20.92 -15.02 10.74
C ARG A 148 20.40 -16.42 10.38
N LYS A 149 20.18 -17.25 11.41
CA LYS A 149 19.65 -18.61 11.25
C LYS A 149 18.28 -18.53 10.58
N LYS A 150 18.12 -19.19 9.44
CA LYS A 150 16.80 -19.39 8.81
C LYS A 150 15.90 -20.15 9.77
N THR A 151 14.87 -19.50 10.28
CA THR A 151 13.80 -20.15 11.03
C THR A 151 13.10 -21.12 10.07
N LYS A 152 13.06 -22.40 10.45
CA LYS A 152 12.36 -23.43 9.66
C LYS A 152 10.87 -23.24 9.94
N HIS A 153 10.12 -22.75 8.95
CA HIS A 153 8.68 -22.60 9.07
C HIS A 153 8.02 -23.98 8.90
N ASP A 154 7.12 -24.33 9.80
CA ASP A 154 6.20 -25.43 9.55
C ASP A 154 5.19 -24.97 8.47
N PRO A 155 5.04 -25.72 7.37
CA PRO A 155 4.13 -25.33 6.30
C PRO A 155 2.71 -25.30 6.85
N LEU A 156 2.01 -24.17 6.66
CA LEU A 156 0.59 -24.09 6.96
C LEU A 156 -0.17 -25.14 6.12
N PRO A 157 -1.24 -25.74 6.66
CA PRO A 157 -2.08 -26.64 5.90
C PRO A 157 -2.59 -25.92 4.64
N VAL A 158 -2.25 -26.49 3.48
CA VAL A 158 -2.82 -26.07 2.21
C VAL A 158 -4.23 -26.68 2.14
N PRO A 159 -5.29 -25.87 1.97
CA PRO A 159 -6.63 -26.40 1.78
C PRO A 159 -6.66 -27.39 0.63
N LEU A 160 -7.32 -28.53 0.84
CA LEU A 160 -7.69 -29.39 -0.26
C LEU A 160 -8.73 -28.64 -1.09
N LEU A 161 -8.37 -28.35 -2.35
CA LEU A 161 -9.33 -27.79 -3.30
C LEU A 161 -10.47 -28.81 -3.49
N SER A 162 -11.69 -28.30 -3.56
CA SER A 162 -12.90 -29.09 -3.68
C SER A 162 -13.02 -29.72 -5.07
N SER A 163 -14.22 -30.17 -5.44
CA SER A 163 -14.49 -30.79 -6.75
C SER A 163 -14.02 -29.93 -7.93
N SER A 164 -13.75 -30.56 -9.07
CA SER A 164 -13.32 -29.85 -10.30
C SER A 164 -14.26 -28.72 -10.74
N GLU A 165 -15.53 -28.78 -10.34
CA GLU A 165 -16.54 -27.78 -10.67
C GLU A 165 -16.38 -26.47 -9.89
N SER A 166 -15.75 -26.48 -8.71
CA SER A 166 -15.47 -25.26 -7.93
C SER A 166 -14.17 -24.56 -8.37
N LEU A 167 -13.38 -25.16 -9.26
CA LEU A 167 -12.12 -24.54 -9.68
C LEU A 167 -12.36 -23.33 -10.60
N ILE A 168 -11.60 -22.27 -10.35
CA ILE A 168 -11.52 -21.13 -11.27
C ILE A 168 -10.80 -21.59 -12.55
N PRO A 169 -11.31 -21.28 -13.77
CA PRO A 169 -10.63 -21.60 -15.01
C PRO A 169 -9.23 -20.99 -15.10
N HIS A 170 -8.29 -21.72 -15.69
CA HIS A 170 -6.92 -21.24 -15.96
C HIS A 170 -6.71 -21.07 -17.46
N LEU A 171 -6.30 -19.88 -17.87
CA LEU A 171 -5.93 -19.57 -19.25
C LEU A 171 -4.48 -19.15 -19.35
N HIS A 172 -3.84 -19.52 -20.45
CA HIS A 172 -2.49 -19.09 -20.79
C HIS A 172 -2.56 -18.03 -21.87
N CYS A 173 -2.20 -16.79 -21.52
CA CYS A 173 -2.12 -15.64 -22.42
C CYS A 173 -3.29 -15.53 -23.41
N PRO A 174 -4.56 -15.50 -22.95
CA PRO A 174 -5.71 -15.39 -23.86
C PRO A 174 -5.71 -14.06 -24.60
N SER A 175 -6.29 -14.02 -25.80
CA SER A 175 -6.48 -12.76 -26.53
C SER A 175 -7.37 -11.79 -25.75
N LEU A 176 -7.20 -10.48 -25.98
CA LEU A 176 -8.06 -9.44 -25.41
C LEU A 176 -9.55 -9.69 -25.71
N GLU A 177 -9.85 -10.09 -26.94
CA GLU A 177 -11.21 -10.45 -27.39
C GLU A 177 -11.77 -11.63 -26.60
N HIS A 178 -11.01 -12.72 -26.47
CA HIS A 178 -11.47 -13.89 -25.72
C HIS A 178 -11.71 -13.57 -24.24
N PHE A 179 -10.81 -12.81 -23.62
CA PHE A 179 -10.99 -12.34 -22.25
C PHE A 179 -12.24 -11.46 -22.13
N LYS A 180 -12.42 -10.51 -23.05
CA LYS A 180 -13.56 -9.58 -23.06
C LYS A 180 -14.89 -10.33 -23.15
N GLU A 181 -15.04 -11.20 -24.13
CA GLU A 181 -16.31 -11.87 -24.43
C GLU A 181 -16.69 -12.94 -23.40
N ASN A 182 -15.71 -13.66 -22.85
CA ASN A 182 -15.97 -14.84 -22.01
C ASN A 182 -15.84 -14.58 -20.50
N TYR A 183 -15.15 -13.50 -20.10
CA TYR A 183 -14.86 -13.22 -18.70
C TYR A 183 -15.23 -11.81 -18.26
N LEU A 184 -14.80 -10.77 -18.98
CA LEU A 184 -15.10 -9.39 -18.59
C LEU A 184 -16.60 -9.08 -18.74
N ILE A 185 -17.18 -9.24 -19.93
CA ILE A 185 -18.61 -8.96 -20.17
C ILE A 185 -19.51 -9.86 -19.31
N PRO A 186 -19.28 -11.19 -19.23
CA PRO A 186 -20.11 -12.08 -18.41
C PRO A 186 -19.80 -12.03 -16.91
N GLN A 187 -18.82 -11.21 -16.50
CA GLN A 187 -18.34 -11.07 -15.11
C GLN A 187 -18.01 -12.44 -14.49
N GLN A 188 -17.09 -13.17 -15.11
CA GLN A 188 -16.63 -14.48 -14.64
C GLN A 188 -15.15 -14.43 -14.22
N PRO A 189 -14.79 -14.98 -13.05
CA PRO A 189 -13.40 -15.00 -12.60
C PRO A 189 -12.55 -15.95 -13.45
N VAL A 190 -11.28 -15.61 -13.62
CA VAL A 190 -10.30 -16.42 -14.36
C VAL A 190 -8.89 -16.18 -13.88
N VAL A 191 -8.08 -17.24 -13.86
CA VAL A 191 -6.64 -17.14 -13.63
C VAL A 191 -5.91 -17.05 -14.96
N LEU A 192 -5.17 -15.96 -15.15
CA LEU A 192 -4.33 -15.71 -16.31
C LEU A 192 -2.87 -16.06 -16.00
N SER A 193 -2.23 -16.80 -16.90
CA SER A 193 -0.82 -17.15 -16.83
C SER A 193 -0.09 -16.71 -18.10
N GLY A 194 1.24 -16.53 -18.01
CA GLY A 194 2.07 -16.13 -19.16
C GLY A 194 2.10 -14.62 -19.44
N ILE A 195 1.34 -13.81 -18.69
CA ILE A 195 1.21 -12.37 -18.94
C ILE A 195 2.17 -11.49 -18.10
N THR A 196 2.77 -12.04 -17.04
CA THR A 196 3.67 -11.30 -16.12
C THR A 196 5.10 -11.83 -16.13
N GLY A 197 5.42 -12.83 -16.96
CA GLY A 197 6.76 -13.45 -16.97
C GLY A 197 7.91 -12.50 -17.32
N HIS A 198 7.59 -11.35 -17.93
CA HIS A 198 8.53 -10.29 -18.27
C HIS A 198 8.68 -9.22 -17.16
N TRP A 199 7.85 -9.24 -16.11
CA TRP A 199 7.93 -8.26 -15.03
C TRP A 199 9.21 -8.47 -14.21
N PRO A 200 10.02 -7.43 -13.99
CA PRO A 200 11.24 -7.54 -13.18
C PRO A 200 10.99 -8.06 -11.75
N CYS A 201 9.82 -7.77 -11.16
CA CYS A 201 9.47 -8.22 -9.81
C CYS A 201 9.57 -9.73 -9.63
N MET A 202 9.25 -10.52 -10.67
CA MET A 202 9.27 -11.99 -10.63
C MET A 202 10.67 -12.58 -10.37
N LYS A 203 11.72 -11.79 -10.62
CA LYS A 203 13.12 -12.20 -10.39
C LYS A 203 13.79 -11.39 -9.28
N LYS A 204 13.44 -10.11 -9.13
CA LYS A 204 14.10 -9.18 -8.21
C LYS A 204 13.56 -9.27 -6.79
N TRP A 205 12.25 -9.42 -6.62
CA TRP A 205 11.63 -9.24 -5.31
C TRP A 205 11.95 -10.41 -4.39
N SER A 206 12.77 -10.10 -3.39
CA SER A 206 13.13 -10.93 -2.26
C SER A 206 13.11 -10.06 -1.01
N LEU A 207 13.08 -10.65 0.19
CA LEU A 207 13.13 -9.86 1.44
C LEU A 207 14.34 -8.93 1.47
N ALA A 208 15.50 -9.39 0.99
CA ALA A 208 16.71 -8.57 0.90
C ALA A 208 16.52 -7.37 -0.03
N TYR A 209 15.98 -7.59 -1.23
CA TYR A 209 15.71 -6.51 -2.18
C TYR A 209 14.68 -5.51 -1.66
N ILE A 210 13.61 -5.97 -1.01
CA ILE A 210 12.59 -5.08 -0.42
C ILE A 210 13.19 -4.26 0.73
N ARG A 211 14.06 -4.83 1.58
CA ARG A 211 14.80 -4.07 2.60
C ARG A 211 15.68 -3.00 2.00
N GLU A 212 16.36 -3.32 0.91
CA GLU A 212 17.28 -2.42 0.23
C GLU A 212 16.57 -1.20 -0.39
N VAL A 213 15.46 -1.47 -1.10
CA VAL A 213 14.71 -0.45 -1.85
C VAL A 213 13.71 0.30 -0.98
N ALA A 214 13.03 -0.38 -0.05
CA ALA A 214 11.91 0.18 0.69
C ALA A 214 12.13 0.24 2.20
N GLY A 215 13.22 -0.32 2.72
CA GLY A 215 13.37 -0.60 4.15
C GLY A 215 13.25 0.60 5.09
N CYS A 216 13.62 1.80 4.66
CA CYS A 216 13.48 3.03 5.46
C CYS A 216 12.12 3.72 5.32
N ARG A 217 11.24 3.22 4.43
CA ARG A 217 9.95 3.83 4.15
C ARG A 217 8.94 3.47 5.22
N THR A 218 8.19 4.45 5.69
CA THR A 218 7.10 4.29 6.65
C THR A 218 5.85 3.85 5.93
N VAL A 219 5.24 2.76 6.38
CA VAL A 219 4.08 2.13 5.75
C VAL A 219 3.00 1.81 6.80
N PRO A 220 1.72 1.83 6.41
CA PRO A 220 0.64 1.31 7.24
C PRO A 220 0.69 -0.21 7.32
N VAL A 221 0.52 -0.73 8.54
CA VAL A 221 0.47 -2.17 8.82
C VAL A 221 -0.76 -2.44 9.68
N GLU A 222 -1.60 -3.36 9.22
CA GLU A 222 -2.71 -3.92 9.97
C GLU A 222 -2.19 -4.95 10.97
N LEU A 223 -2.66 -4.87 12.20
CA LEU A 223 -2.30 -5.78 13.29
C LEU A 223 -3.55 -6.56 13.72
N GLY A 224 -3.39 -7.87 13.91
CA GLY A 224 -4.47 -8.78 14.27
C GLY A 224 -4.73 -9.83 13.21
N SER A 225 -5.57 -10.82 13.52
CA SER A 225 -5.89 -11.92 12.59
C SER A 225 -6.71 -11.45 11.39
N ARG A 226 -7.69 -10.57 11.63
CA ARG A 226 -8.63 -10.06 10.63
C ARG A 226 -9.06 -8.64 10.99
N TYR A 227 -9.36 -7.81 9.99
CA TYR A 227 -9.90 -6.46 10.21
C TYR A 227 -11.33 -6.43 10.76
N THR A 228 -11.98 -7.59 10.85
CA THR A 228 -13.29 -7.77 11.48
C THR A 228 -13.22 -8.05 12.98
N ASP A 229 -12.02 -8.24 13.54
CA ASP A 229 -11.83 -8.60 14.94
C ASP A 229 -11.71 -7.34 15.80
N ASP A 230 -12.25 -7.36 17.04
CA ASP A 230 -12.22 -6.21 17.96
C ASP A 230 -10.80 -5.78 18.37
N GLU A 231 -9.83 -6.70 18.29
CA GLU A 231 -8.41 -6.47 18.59
C GLU A 231 -7.64 -5.86 17.40
N TRP A 232 -8.29 -5.69 16.24
CA TRP A 232 -7.64 -5.13 15.06
C TRP A 232 -7.25 -3.68 15.29
N SER A 233 -6.04 -3.34 14.83
CA SER A 233 -5.57 -1.96 14.81
C SER A 233 -4.67 -1.73 13.61
N GLN A 234 -4.45 -0.45 13.28
CA GLN A 234 -3.47 -0.06 12.28
C GLN A 234 -2.37 0.75 12.93
N THR A 235 -1.13 0.52 12.52
CA THR A 235 0.02 1.29 12.98
C THR A 235 0.94 1.66 11.83
N LEU A 236 1.79 2.66 12.06
CA LEU A 236 2.81 3.10 11.10
C LEU A 236 4.19 2.67 11.59
N MET A 237 4.91 1.95 10.76
CA MET A 237 6.30 1.55 11.01
C MET A 237 7.11 1.50 9.73
N THR A 238 8.43 1.36 9.85
CA THR A 238 9.25 1.18 8.65
C THR A 238 9.07 -0.21 8.05
N VAL A 239 9.33 -0.36 6.74
CA VAL A 239 9.34 -1.69 6.10
C VAL A 239 10.37 -2.61 6.76
N ASN A 240 11.52 -2.10 7.22
CA ASN A 240 12.48 -2.91 7.98
C ASN A 240 11.86 -3.42 9.29
N ASP A 241 11.25 -2.53 10.09
CA ASP A 241 10.60 -2.93 11.34
C ASP A 241 9.49 -3.95 11.10
N PHE A 242 8.72 -3.79 10.02
CA PHE A 242 7.68 -4.73 9.61
C PHE A 242 8.26 -6.12 9.32
N ILE A 243 9.32 -6.18 8.50
CA ILE A 243 9.99 -7.45 8.17
C ILE A 243 10.60 -8.09 9.42
N ASP A 244 11.31 -7.32 10.23
CA ASP A 244 11.94 -7.80 11.47
C ASP A 244 10.88 -8.36 12.44
N LYS A 245 9.76 -7.64 12.66
CA LYS A 245 8.77 -8.00 13.69
C LYS A 245 7.72 -9.02 13.30
N TYR A 246 7.31 -9.09 12.03
CA TYR A 246 6.16 -9.90 11.61
C TYR A 246 6.48 -10.96 10.56
N ILE A 247 7.67 -10.90 9.95
CA ILE A 247 8.10 -11.89 8.96
C ILE A 247 9.21 -12.76 9.53
N GLU A 248 10.26 -12.14 10.09
CA GLU A 248 11.41 -12.85 10.67
C GLU A 248 11.14 -13.31 12.12
N ASP A 249 10.58 -12.42 12.96
CA ASP A 249 10.15 -12.75 14.34
C ASP A 249 8.67 -13.15 14.36
N GLN A 250 8.37 -14.36 14.82
CA GLN A 250 7.01 -14.91 14.83
C GLN A 250 6.29 -14.76 16.18
N GLN A 251 6.91 -14.12 17.17
CA GLN A 251 6.30 -13.94 18.49
C GLN A 251 5.32 -12.74 18.54
N SER A 252 5.38 -11.84 17.56
CA SER A 252 4.65 -10.57 17.57
C SER A 252 3.20 -10.65 17.05
N GLY A 253 2.69 -11.85 16.76
CA GLY A 253 1.38 -12.03 16.12
C GLY A 253 1.40 -11.81 14.61
N VAL A 254 0.24 -11.48 14.03
CA VAL A 254 0.08 -11.28 12.58
C VAL A 254 0.08 -9.78 12.27
N GLY A 255 0.99 -9.37 11.39
CA GLY A 255 1.03 -8.03 10.80
C GLY A 255 0.92 -8.12 9.29
N TYR A 256 0.11 -7.26 8.68
CA TYR A 256 -0.13 -7.26 7.24
C TYR A 256 -0.02 -5.85 6.64
N LEU A 257 0.91 -5.66 5.70
CA LEU A 257 0.93 -4.47 4.84
C LEU A 257 -0.12 -4.71 3.74
N ALA A 258 -1.34 -4.30 4.03
CA ALA A 258 -2.50 -4.51 3.19
C ALA A 258 -2.96 -3.21 2.52
N GLN A 259 -3.49 -3.33 1.31
CA GLN A 259 -4.19 -2.25 0.60
C GLN A 259 -3.46 -0.89 0.59
N HIS A 260 -2.14 -0.91 0.37
CA HIS A 260 -1.33 0.30 0.37
C HIS A 260 -0.83 0.65 -1.04
N GLN A 261 -0.94 1.91 -1.45
CA GLN A 261 -0.42 2.44 -2.72
C GLN A 261 1.11 2.61 -2.68
N LEU A 262 1.81 1.53 -2.36
CA LEU A 262 3.26 1.49 -2.15
C LEU A 262 4.04 1.95 -3.38
N PHE A 263 3.50 1.74 -4.57
CA PHE A 263 4.17 2.05 -5.84
C PHE A 263 4.21 3.54 -6.14
N ASP A 264 3.27 4.32 -5.63
CA ASP A 264 3.31 5.79 -5.73
C ASP A 264 4.25 6.38 -4.69
N GLN A 265 4.36 5.74 -3.52
CA GLN A 265 5.35 6.09 -2.52
C GLN A 265 6.77 5.72 -2.99
N ILE A 266 6.95 4.57 -3.65
CA ILE A 266 8.27 4.00 -4.00
C ILE A 266 8.33 3.71 -5.52
N PRO A 267 8.67 4.72 -6.35
CA PRO A 267 8.69 4.58 -7.81
C PRO A 267 9.66 3.51 -8.33
N GLU A 268 10.70 3.18 -7.57
CA GLU A 268 11.64 2.10 -7.90
C GLU A 268 10.95 0.73 -7.95
N LEU A 269 9.97 0.48 -7.08
CA LEU A 269 9.15 -0.74 -7.14
C LEU A 269 8.12 -0.68 -8.26
N LYS A 270 7.61 0.52 -8.61
CA LYS A 270 6.67 0.70 -9.72
C LYS A 270 7.29 0.30 -11.06
N GLN A 271 8.60 0.51 -11.24
CA GLN A 271 9.35 0.09 -12.43
C GLN A 271 9.46 -1.44 -12.58
N ASP A 272 9.19 -2.21 -11.52
CA ASP A 272 9.29 -3.67 -11.54
C ASP A 272 7.98 -4.36 -11.97
N ILE A 273 6.92 -3.60 -12.23
CA ILE A 273 5.60 -4.08 -12.61
C ILE A 273 5.07 -3.33 -13.84
N CYS A 274 4.04 -3.87 -14.49
CA CYS A 274 3.32 -3.19 -15.55
C CYS A 274 1.82 -3.31 -15.30
N ILE A 275 1.02 -2.42 -15.87
CA ILE A 275 -0.43 -2.57 -15.87
C ILE A 275 -0.77 -3.70 -16.87
N PRO A 276 -1.58 -4.71 -16.49
CA PRO A 276 -1.99 -5.74 -17.43
C PRO A 276 -2.74 -5.15 -18.63
N ASP A 277 -2.37 -5.52 -19.86
CA ASP A 277 -2.97 -4.99 -21.09
C ASP A 277 -4.51 -5.09 -21.11
N TYR A 278 -5.08 -6.10 -20.44
CA TYR A 278 -6.53 -6.30 -20.33
C TYR A 278 -7.27 -5.12 -19.67
N CYS A 279 -6.59 -4.28 -18.89
CA CYS A 279 -7.18 -3.07 -18.31
C CYS A 279 -7.60 -2.05 -19.38
N CYS A 280 -7.01 -2.08 -20.58
CA CYS A 280 -7.40 -1.18 -21.68
C CYS A 280 -8.81 -1.46 -22.24
N LEU A 281 -9.44 -2.57 -21.81
CA LEU A 281 -10.80 -2.92 -22.19
C LEU A 281 -11.85 -2.21 -21.32
N GLY A 282 -11.42 -1.53 -20.26
CA GLY A 282 -12.24 -0.72 -19.37
C GLY A 282 -12.66 0.62 -19.96
N GLU A 283 -13.50 1.32 -19.21
CA GLU A 283 -13.97 2.67 -19.55
C GLU A 283 -13.13 3.76 -18.87
N GLY A 284 -12.38 3.43 -17.82
CA GLY A 284 -11.52 4.37 -17.10
C GLY A 284 -10.17 4.65 -17.78
N ASP A 285 -9.58 5.81 -17.45
CA ASP A 285 -8.22 6.15 -17.89
C ASP A 285 -7.17 5.34 -17.10
N GLU A 286 -6.00 5.11 -17.70
CA GLU A 286 -4.90 4.38 -17.05
C GLU A 286 -4.43 5.07 -15.75
N GLU A 287 -4.52 6.40 -15.69
CA GLU A 287 -4.16 7.21 -14.53
C GLU A 287 -5.10 7.00 -13.33
N ASP A 288 -6.33 6.51 -13.56
CA ASP A 288 -7.31 6.22 -12.52
C ASP A 288 -7.13 4.81 -11.91
N ILE A 289 -6.24 3.99 -12.48
CA ILE A 289 -5.98 2.63 -11.99
C ILE A 289 -5.27 2.71 -10.64
N THR A 290 -5.95 2.24 -9.60
CA THR A 290 -5.36 2.18 -8.25
C THR A 290 -4.54 0.91 -8.10
N ILE A 291 -3.24 1.06 -7.81
CA ILE A 291 -2.31 -0.06 -7.68
C ILE A 291 -1.92 -0.23 -6.21
N ASN A 292 -2.35 -1.35 -5.60
CA ASN A 292 -2.06 -1.63 -4.19
C ASN A 292 -1.09 -2.81 -4.02
N ALA A 293 -0.23 -2.69 -3.02
CA ALA A 293 0.63 -3.77 -2.55
C ALA A 293 -0.03 -4.53 -1.39
N TRP A 294 0.21 -5.84 -1.38
CA TRP A 294 -0.25 -6.76 -0.34
C TRP A 294 0.92 -7.63 0.10
N PHE A 295 1.57 -7.28 1.21
CA PHE A 295 2.79 -7.92 1.68
C PHE A 295 2.65 -8.39 3.12
N GLY A 296 2.87 -9.69 3.36
CA GLY A 296 2.73 -10.26 4.70
C GLY A 296 3.31 -11.66 4.85
N PRO A 297 3.38 -12.15 6.11
CA PRO A 297 3.78 -13.50 6.41
C PRO A 297 2.74 -14.53 5.95
N ALA A 298 3.09 -15.81 6.05
CA ALA A 298 2.11 -16.88 5.90
C ALA A 298 1.01 -16.74 6.97
N GLY A 299 -0.24 -16.97 6.58
CA GLY A 299 -1.39 -16.93 7.49
C GLY A 299 -2.14 -15.60 7.54
N THR A 300 -1.68 -14.53 6.88
CA THR A 300 -2.49 -13.31 6.74
C THR A 300 -3.81 -13.61 6.04
N ILE A 301 -4.92 -13.10 6.58
CA ILE A 301 -6.26 -13.30 6.05
C ILE A 301 -6.86 -11.94 5.67
N SER A 302 -7.41 -11.86 4.46
CA SER A 302 -8.41 -10.87 4.10
C SER A 302 -9.79 -11.53 4.18
N PRO A 303 -10.62 -11.19 5.19
CA PRO A 303 -12.01 -11.64 5.29
C PRO A 303 -12.79 -11.50 3.99
N LEU A 304 -13.90 -12.25 3.88
CA LEU A 304 -14.73 -12.24 2.67
C LEU A 304 -15.38 -10.87 2.48
N HIS A 305 -15.03 -10.18 1.39
CA HIS A 305 -15.56 -8.86 1.07
C HIS A 305 -15.70 -8.65 -0.44
N GLN A 306 -16.37 -7.58 -0.84
CA GLN A 306 -16.52 -7.17 -2.24
C GLN A 306 -15.99 -5.76 -2.48
N ASP A 307 -15.40 -5.56 -3.66
CA ASP A 307 -14.81 -4.30 -4.11
C ASP A 307 -15.72 -3.59 -5.14
N PRO A 308 -15.63 -2.25 -5.25
CA PRO A 308 -16.46 -1.47 -6.17
C PRO A 308 -15.96 -1.44 -7.62
N GLN A 309 -14.78 -2.00 -7.91
CA GLN A 309 -14.11 -1.95 -9.22
C GLN A 309 -13.73 -3.36 -9.69
N GLN A 310 -13.38 -3.48 -10.98
CA GLN A 310 -12.70 -4.67 -11.50
C GLN A 310 -11.32 -4.78 -10.84
N ASN A 311 -10.84 -6.00 -10.61
CA ASN A 311 -9.54 -6.20 -9.97
C ASN A 311 -8.72 -7.30 -10.65
N PHE A 312 -7.47 -6.99 -10.96
CA PHE A 312 -6.44 -8.00 -11.23
C PHE A 312 -5.54 -8.15 -10.02
N LEU A 313 -5.54 -9.33 -9.40
CA LEU A 313 -4.59 -9.68 -8.33
C LEU A 313 -3.43 -10.49 -8.92
N ALA A 314 -2.28 -9.85 -9.12
CA ALA A 314 -1.06 -10.49 -9.59
C ALA A 314 -0.22 -11.00 -8.41
N GLN A 315 0.17 -12.27 -8.45
CA GLN A 315 1.01 -12.88 -7.41
C GLN A 315 2.49 -12.81 -7.80
N ALA A 316 3.31 -12.13 -7.00
CA ALA A 316 4.75 -11.99 -7.24
C ALA A 316 5.58 -12.96 -6.39
N VAL A 317 5.26 -13.10 -5.09
CA VAL A 317 6.00 -13.94 -4.14
C VAL A 317 5.02 -14.80 -3.34
N GLY A 318 5.33 -16.07 -3.11
CA GLY A 318 4.50 -16.98 -2.31
C GLY A 318 3.18 -17.35 -2.97
N ARG A 319 2.32 -18.08 -2.25
CA ARG A 319 1.01 -18.53 -2.73
C ARG A 319 -0.12 -18.01 -1.85
N LYS A 320 -1.30 -17.82 -2.46
CA LYS A 320 -2.54 -17.45 -1.76
C LYS A 320 -3.65 -18.43 -2.10
N TYR A 321 -4.36 -18.90 -1.08
CA TYR A 321 -5.66 -19.56 -1.25
C TYR A 321 -6.74 -18.49 -1.38
N ILE A 322 -7.60 -18.63 -2.37
CA ILE A 322 -8.64 -17.66 -2.69
C ILE A 322 -9.96 -18.38 -2.90
N ARG A 323 -11.04 -17.87 -2.30
CA ARG A 323 -12.41 -18.31 -2.54
C ARG A 323 -13.27 -17.12 -3.00
N LEU A 324 -14.03 -17.33 -4.06
CA LEU A 324 -14.88 -16.32 -4.72
C LEU A 324 -16.34 -16.74 -4.69
N TYR A 325 -17.23 -15.81 -4.36
CA TYR A 325 -18.68 -15.98 -4.45
C TYR A 325 -19.24 -14.90 -5.36
N SER A 326 -20.17 -15.29 -6.24
CA SER A 326 -20.79 -14.33 -7.16
C SER A 326 -21.60 -13.28 -6.39
N PRO A 327 -21.85 -12.09 -6.95
CA PRO A 327 -22.72 -11.09 -6.33
C PRO A 327 -24.13 -11.63 -6.00
N GLY A 328 -24.61 -12.63 -6.75
CA GLY A 328 -25.90 -13.31 -6.51
C GLY A 328 -25.95 -14.11 -5.20
N GLU A 329 -24.81 -14.42 -4.60
CA GLU A 329 -24.69 -15.13 -3.31
C GLU A 329 -24.77 -14.18 -2.11
N ALA A 330 -25.05 -12.89 -2.31
CA ALA A 330 -25.03 -11.87 -1.25
C ALA A 330 -25.88 -12.27 -0.02
N GLU A 331 -27.04 -12.89 -0.20
CA GLU A 331 -27.87 -13.36 0.93
C GLU A 331 -27.27 -14.55 1.68
N ASN A 332 -26.44 -15.35 1.02
CA ASN A 332 -25.86 -16.56 1.59
C ASN A 332 -24.54 -16.28 2.33
N VAL A 333 -23.91 -15.14 2.04
CA VAL A 333 -22.64 -14.70 2.68
C VAL A 333 -22.83 -13.70 3.82
N TYR A 334 -24.06 -13.37 4.21
CA TYR A 334 -24.37 -12.55 5.39
C TYR A 334 -23.50 -11.27 5.55
N PRO A 335 -23.66 -10.26 4.67
CA PRO A 335 -22.99 -8.98 4.81
C PRO A 335 -23.27 -8.33 6.17
N HIS A 336 -22.36 -7.50 6.69
CA HIS A 336 -22.67 -6.68 7.85
C HIS A 336 -23.75 -5.64 7.52
N GLU A 337 -24.58 -5.30 8.50
CA GLU A 337 -25.66 -4.30 8.31
C GLU A 337 -25.16 -2.84 8.48
N THR A 338 -24.00 -2.66 9.11
CA THR A 338 -23.43 -1.33 9.37
C THR A 338 -22.90 -0.69 8.09
N HIS A 339 -23.13 0.61 7.91
CA HIS A 339 -22.68 1.35 6.73
C HIS A 339 -21.18 1.22 6.40
N ILE A 340 -20.32 1.03 7.39
CA ILE A 340 -18.86 0.95 7.19
C ILE A 340 -18.44 -0.43 6.66
N LEU A 341 -19.05 -1.51 7.15
CA LEU A 341 -18.66 -2.90 6.83
C LEU A 341 -19.65 -3.61 5.90
N HIS A 342 -20.59 -2.90 5.29
CA HIS A 342 -21.65 -3.50 4.45
C HIS A 342 -21.13 -4.30 3.24
N ASN A 343 -19.88 -4.06 2.84
CA ASN A 343 -19.20 -4.81 1.78
C ASN A 343 -18.40 -6.01 2.30
N THR A 344 -18.45 -6.31 3.61
CA THR A 344 -17.75 -7.42 4.26
C THR A 344 -18.78 -8.41 4.83
N SER A 345 -18.48 -9.70 4.71
CA SER A 345 -19.24 -10.82 5.26
C SER A 345 -18.98 -11.00 6.75
N GLN A 346 -20.01 -11.37 7.50
CA GLN A 346 -19.88 -11.78 8.90
C GLN A 346 -19.30 -13.20 9.07
N VAL A 347 -19.14 -13.95 7.98
CA VAL A 347 -18.82 -15.38 8.00
C VAL A 347 -17.31 -15.60 7.92
N ASP A 348 -16.79 -16.43 8.82
CA ASP A 348 -15.47 -17.04 8.67
C ASP A 348 -15.54 -18.16 7.61
N VAL A 349 -14.95 -17.91 6.44
CA VAL A 349 -15.04 -18.80 5.26
C VAL A 349 -14.45 -20.19 5.50
N GLU A 350 -13.40 -20.30 6.32
CA GLU A 350 -12.72 -21.57 6.58
C GLU A 350 -13.22 -22.29 7.83
N ASN A 351 -13.95 -21.57 8.70
CA ASN A 351 -14.58 -22.15 9.88
C ASN A 351 -15.97 -21.51 10.14
N PRO A 352 -16.95 -21.73 9.24
CA PRO A 352 -18.24 -21.05 9.31
C PRO A 352 -19.09 -21.55 10.48
N ASN A 353 -19.65 -20.63 11.27
CA ASN A 353 -20.67 -20.96 12.25
C ASN A 353 -22.03 -21.15 11.55
N LEU A 354 -22.32 -22.39 11.12
CA LEU A 354 -23.54 -22.72 10.39
C LEU A 354 -24.82 -22.71 11.24
N GLU A 355 -24.71 -22.72 12.57
CA GLU A 355 -25.87 -22.49 13.44
C GLU A 355 -26.35 -21.03 13.32
N LYS A 356 -25.39 -20.09 13.24
CA LYS A 356 -25.66 -18.65 13.08
C LYS A 356 -25.90 -18.26 11.62
N PHE A 357 -25.19 -18.90 10.68
CA PHE A 357 -25.18 -18.57 9.25
C PHE A 357 -25.54 -19.78 8.38
N PRO A 358 -26.73 -20.38 8.54
CA PRO A 358 -27.08 -21.65 7.89
C PRO A 358 -27.06 -21.60 6.36
N LYS A 359 -27.45 -20.47 5.74
CA LYS A 359 -27.46 -20.32 4.28
C LYS A 359 -26.06 -20.38 3.66
N PHE A 360 -25.00 -20.15 4.43
CA PHE A 360 -23.64 -20.18 3.91
C PHE A 360 -23.24 -21.59 3.42
N ALA A 361 -23.85 -22.64 3.97
CA ALA A 361 -23.65 -24.01 3.50
C ALA A 361 -24.21 -24.24 2.08
N GLU A 362 -25.15 -23.42 1.62
CA GLU A 362 -25.77 -23.48 0.30
C GLU A 362 -25.06 -22.58 -0.72
N ALA A 363 -24.14 -21.73 -0.25
CA ALA A 363 -23.46 -20.74 -1.08
C ALA A 363 -22.55 -21.40 -2.12
N THR A 364 -22.77 -21.10 -3.40
CA THR A 364 -21.92 -21.61 -4.47
C THR A 364 -20.66 -20.75 -4.60
N TYR A 365 -19.49 -21.39 -4.67
CA TYR A 365 -18.21 -20.69 -4.78
C TYR A 365 -17.30 -21.25 -5.86
N LYS A 366 -16.33 -20.41 -6.23
CA LYS A 366 -15.14 -20.80 -6.98
C LYS A 366 -13.90 -20.63 -6.11
N GLU A 367 -12.84 -21.41 -6.37
CA GLU A 367 -11.60 -21.30 -5.60
C GLU A 367 -10.36 -21.61 -6.44
N CYS A 368 -9.21 -21.12 -5.97
CA CYS A 368 -7.91 -21.45 -6.53
C CYS A 368 -6.78 -21.30 -5.48
N ILE A 369 -5.62 -21.85 -5.81
CA ILE A 369 -4.35 -21.44 -5.20
C ILE A 369 -3.62 -20.61 -6.25
N LEU A 370 -3.50 -19.31 -6.00
CA LEU A 370 -2.78 -18.39 -6.86
C LEU A 370 -1.28 -18.49 -6.56
N THR A 371 -0.48 -18.70 -7.61
CA THR A 371 0.98 -18.93 -7.50
C THR A 371 1.77 -17.85 -8.24
N PRO A 372 3.08 -17.66 -7.95
CA PRO A 372 3.89 -16.61 -8.58
C PRO A 372 3.83 -16.63 -10.11
N GLY A 373 3.62 -15.47 -10.72
CA GLY A 373 3.46 -15.31 -12.17
C GLY A 373 2.03 -15.50 -12.68
N GLN A 374 1.07 -15.84 -11.81
CA GLN A 374 -0.35 -15.86 -12.14
C GLN A 374 -1.04 -14.56 -11.74
N VAL A 375 -2.11 -14.23 -12.47
CA VAL A 375 -2.98 -13.08 -12.20
C VAL A 375 -4.42 -13.56 -12.12
N LEU A 376 -5.10 -13.30 -11.00
CA LEU A 376 -6.52 -13.59 -10.86
C LEU A 376 -7.33 -12.36 -11.29
N PHE A 377 -8.25 -12.53 -12.23
CA PHE A 377 -9.33 -11.57 -12.48
C PHE A 377 -10.45 -11.79 -11.47
N ILE A 378 -10.72 -10.77 -10.67
CA ILE A 378 -11.84 -10.70 -9.73
C ILE A 378 -12.84 -9.69 -10.32
N PRO A 379 -13.99 -10.15 -10.83
CA PRO A 379 -14.95 -9.25 -11.42
C PRO A 379 -15.54 -8.28 -10.38
N VAL A 380 -15.99 -7.11 -10.83
CA VAL A 380 -16.58 -6.09 -9.95
C VAL A 380 -17.69 -6.68 -9.08
N LYS A 381 -17.70 -6.31 -7.79
CA LYS A 381 -18.61 -6.83 -6.76
C LYS A 381 -18.53 -8.33 -6.45
N TYR A 382 -17.58 -9.10 -7.01
CA TYR A 382 -17.36 -10.47 -6.52
C TYR A 382 -16.86 -10.46 -5.08
N TRP A 383 -17.50 -11.28 -4.26
CA TRP A 383 -17.04 -11.54 -2.91
C TRP A 383 -15.78 -12.39 -2.98
N HIS A 384 -14.72 -11.98 -2.31
CA HIS A 384 -13.47 -12.70 -2.31
C HIS A 384 -12.85 -12.79 -0.91
N TYR A 385 -12.43 -14.00 -0.56
CA TYR A 385 -11.68 -14.33 0.63
C TYR A 385 -10.26 -14.73 0.22
N VAL A 386 -9.26 -14.27 0.97
CA VAL A 386 -7.85 -14.53 0.64
C VAL A 386 -7.08 -14.92 1.89
N ARG A 387 -6.31 -16.01 1.81
CA ARG A 387 -5.33 -16.38 2.84
C ARG A 387 -3.96 -16.67 2.24
N ALA A 388 -2.92 -16.07 2.80
CA ALA A 388 -1.54 -16.37 2.41
C ALA A 388 -1.10 -17.75 2.94
N LEU A 389 -0.55 -18.58 2.05
CA LEU A 389 -0.03 -19.92 2.40
C LEU A 389 1.47 -19.89 2.72
N ASP A 390 2.18 -18.90 2.18
CA ASP A 390 3.60 -18.64 2.40
C ASP A 390 3.79 -17.14 2.70
N ILE A 391 5.02 -16.70 2.99
CA ILE A 391 5.35 -15.26 2.89
C ILE A 391 4.94 -14.80 1.49
N SER A 392 4.06 -13.81 1.43
CA SER A 392 3.35 -13.45 0.21
C SER A 392 3.53 -11.99 -0.14
N PHE A 393 3.74 -11.71 -1.42
CA PHE A 393 3.67 -10.36 -2.00
C PHE A 393 2.80 -10.41 -3.25
N SER A 394 1.68 -9.67 -3.24
CA SER A 394 0.77 -9.52 -4.38
C SER A 394 0.61 -8.04 -4.76
N VAL A 395 0.24 -7.81 -6.01
CA VAL A 395 -0.07 -6.48 -6.57
C VAL A 395 -1.48 -6.53 -7.11
N SER A 396 -2.36 -5.65 -6.63
CA SER A 396 -3.72 -5.52 -7.18
C SER A 396 -3.84 -4.28 -8.05
N PHE A 397 -4.57 -4.39 -9.15
CA PHE A 397 -4.89 -3.30 -10.06
C PHE A 397 -6.40 -3.13 -10.07
N TRP A 398 -6.90 -2.03 -9.50
CA TRP A 398 -8.32 -1.69 -9.49
C TRP A 398 -8.64 -0.76 -10.65
N TRP A 399 -9.54 -1.19 -11.52
CA TRP A 399 -9.89 -0.51 -12.77
C TRP A 399 -11.39 -0.62 -13.05
N SER A 400 -11.90 0.19 -13.99
CA SER A 400 -13.35 0.30 -14.27
C SER A 400 -13.66 -0.02 -15.72
#